data_AF-A0A6G3U3N5-F1
#
_entry.id   AF-A0A6G3U3N5-F1
#
_cell.length_a   1.000
_cell.length_b   1.000
_cell.length_c   1.000
_cell.angle_alpha   90.00
_cell.angle_beta   90.00
_cell.angle_gamma   90.00
#
_symmetry.space_group_name_H-M   'P 1'
#
loop_
_entity.id
_entity.type
_entity.pdbx_description
1 polymer ?
#
loop_
_entity_poly.entity_id
_entity_poly.type
_entity_poly.pdbx_seq_one_letter_code
_entity_poly.pdbx_strand_id
1 'polypeptide(L)' 'MSDDHTHVQEFFTARAADWDSRFPDDGPAYAAAVAALGLRAGDRVLDAGCGTGRALPPLRAAVGASGTV' A
#
# COMPACT_ATOMS: atom_id res chain seq x y z
N MET A 1 -4.71 -15.70 -21.85
CA MET A 1 -4.78 -15.16 -20.48
C MET A 1 -3.49 -14.45 -20.03
N SER A 2 -2.52 -14.19 -20.92
CA SER A 2 -1.29 -13.46 -20.58
C SER A 2 -1.43 -11.94 -20.73
N ASP A 3 -2.32 -11.47 -21.62
CA ASP A 3 -2.47 -10.04 -21.94
C ASP A 3 -3.18 -9.22 -20.84
N ASP A 4 -3.85 -9.88 -19.90
CA ASP A 4 -4.67 -9.22 -18.88
C ASP A 4 -3.81 -8.47 -17.85
N HIS A 5 -2.68 -9.07 -17.43
CA HIS A 5 -1.79 -8.42 -16.47
C HIS A 5 -1.05 -7.22 -17.06
N THR A 6 -0.57 -7.34 -18.31
CA THR A 6 0.10 -6.24 -19.01
C THR A 6 -0.84 -5.05 -19.20
N HIS A 7 -2.11 -5.30 -19.58
CA HIS A 7 -3.10 -4.23 -19.72
C HIS A 7 -3.37 -3.50 -18.39
N VAL A 8 -3.44 -4.25 -17.28
CA VAL A 8 -3.59 -3.67 -15.94
C VAL A 8 -2.35 -2.84 -15.55
N GLN A 9 -1.14 -3.35 -15.80
CA GLN A 9 0.09 -2.61 -15.53
C GLN A 9 0.14 -1.30 -16.32
N GLU A 10 -0.17 -1.33 -17.62
CA GLU A 10 -0.20 -0.14 -18.47
C GLU A 10 -1.23 0.89 -17.98
N PHE A 11 -2.42 0.43 -17.57
CA PHE A 11 -3.46 1.30 -17.01
C PHE A 11 -2.98 2.04 -15.77
N PHE A 12 -2.38 1.34 -14.80
CA PHE A 12 -1.93 1.97 -13.55
C PHE A 12 -0.63 2.76 -13.72
N THR A 13 0.31 2.29 -14.53
CA THR A 13 1.61 2.95 -14.75
C THR A 13 1.43 4.38 -15.24
N ALA A 14 0.59 4.58 -16.26
CA ALA A 14 0.35 5.92 -16.81
C ALA A 14 -0.33 6.88 -15.81
N ARG A 15 -0.93 6.37 -14.74
CA ARG A 15 -1.71 7.15 -13.76
C ARG A 15 -0.99 7.33 -12.42
N ALA A 16 0.09 6.60 -12.18
CA ALA A 16 0.74 6.53 -10.87
C ALA A 16 1.18 7.92 -10.35
N ALA A 17 1.68 8.79 -11.23
CA ALA A 17 2.19 10.12 -10.85
C ALA A 17 1.13 11.02 -10.18
N ASP A 18 -0.12 10.95 -10.64
CA ASP A 18 -1.19 11.82 -10.18
C ASP A 18 -2.24 11.09 -9.34
N TRP A 19 -2.06 9.78 -9.12
CA TRP A 19 -3.05 8.90 -8.51
C TRP A 19 -3.55 9.43 -7.16
N ASP A 20 -2.60 9.77 -6.29
CA ASP A 20 -2.87 10.26 -4.93
C ASP A 20 -3.64 11.58 -4.91
N SER A 21 -3.44 12.45 -5.91
CA SER A 21 -4.15 13.73 -6.00
C SER A 21 -5.63 13.56 -6.35
N ARG A 22 -5.99 12.44 -7.01
CA ARG A 22 -7.37 12.11 -7.36
C ARG A 22 -8.14 11.52 -6.18
N PHE A 23 -7.42 10.92 -5.21
CA PHE A 23 -7.99 10.26 -4.03
C PHE A 23 -7.27 10.71 -2.74
N PRO A 24 -7.34 12.00 -2.39
CA PRO A 24 -6.54 12.54 -1.29
C PRO A 24 -6.93 11.97 0.08
N ASP A 25 -8.19 11.58 0.26
CA ASP A 25 -8.81 11.35 1.57
C ASP A 25 -8.88 9.88 2.02
N ASP A 26 -8.19 8.96 1.33
CA ASP A 26 -8.22 7.53 1.68
C ASP A 26 -7.24 7.13 2.80
N GLY A 27 -6.39 8.04 3.28
CA GLY A 27 -5.41 7.80 4.34
C GLY A 27 -5.99 7.17 5.61
N PRO A 28 -7.13 7.67 6.16
CA PRO A 28 -7.79 7.04 7.31
C PRO A 28 -8.23 5.59 7.06
N ALA A 29 -8.63 5.24 5.83
CA ALA A 29 -9.02 3.88 5.50
C ALA A 29 -7.82 2.92 5.53
N TYR A 30 -6.66 3.35 5.02
CA TYR A 30 -5.42 2.58 5.14
C TYR A 30 -4.99 2.39 6.60
N ALA A 31 -5.07 3.43 7.42
CA ALA A 31 -4.75 3.31 8.85
C ALA A 31 -5.69 2.34 9.58
N ALA A 32 -6.99 2.39 9.31
CA ALA A 32 -7.97 1.47 9.87
C ALA A 32 -7.73 0.03 9.41
N ALA A 33 -7.43 -0.18 8.13
CA ALA A 33 -7.10 -1.50 7.59
C ALA A 33 -5.86 -2.10 8.27
N VAL A 34 -4.78 -1.31 8.41
CA VAL A 34 -3.55 -1.76 9.10
C VAL A 34 -3.81 -2.08 10.57
N ALA A 35 -4.63 -1.28 11.27
CA ALA A 35 -5.00 -1.56 12.65
C ALA A 35 -5.76 -2.90 12.78
N ALA A 36 -6.62 -3.21 11.81
CA ALA A 36 -7.38 -4.46 11.78
C ALA A 36 -6.49 -5.70 11.53
N LEU A 37 -5.32 -5.56 10.91
CA LEU A 37 -4.36 -6.65 10.73
C LEU A 37 -3.76 -7.15 12.05
N GLY A 38 -3.78 -6.32 13.11
CA GLY A 38 -3.28 -6.72 14.42
C GLY A 38 -1.77 -7.00 14.45
N LEU A 39 -0.99 -6.28 13.64
CA LEU A 39 0.47 -6.39 13.61
C LEU A 39 1.11 -6.06 14.97
N ARG A 40 2.32 -6.55 15.17
CA ARG A 40 3.14 -6.35 16.37
C ARG A 40 4.49 -5.73 16.01
N ALA A 41 5.08 -5.05 16.99
CA ALA A 41 6.42 -4.52 16.84
C ALA A 41 7.42 -5.66 16.54
N GLY A 42 8.22 -5.52 15.49
CA GLY A 42 9.14 -6.56 15.03
C GLY A 42 8.62 -7.44 13.89
N ASP A 43 7.33 -7.35 13.54
CA ASP A 43 6.77 -8.13 12.44
C ASP A 43 7.39 -7.76 11.09
N ARG A 44 7.36 -8.72 10.16
CA ARG A 44 7.79 -8.55 8.77
C ARG A 44 6.56 -8.64 7.87
N VAL A 45 6.31 -7.58 7.11
CA VAL A 45 5.14 -7.47 6.22
C VAL A 45 5.63 -7.35 4.78
N LEU A 46 4.81 -7.81 3.83
CA LEU A 46 4.96 -7.56 2.41
C LEU A 46 3.69 -6.86 1.92
N ASP A 47 3.82 -5.66 1.36
CA ASP A 47 2.73 -4.98 0.64
C ASP A 47 2.82 -5.29 -0.87
N ALA A 48 2.13 -6.34 -1.29
CA ALA A 48 2.17 -6.81 -2.67
C ALA A 48 1.25 -5.96 -3.56
N GLY A 49 1.83 -5.30 -4.58
CA GLY A 49 1.08 -4.38 -5.44
C GLY A 49 0.83 -3.03 -4.76
N CYS A 50 1.79 -2.54 -3.97
CA CYS A 50 1.69 -1.34 -3.13
C CYS A 50 1.35 -0.03 -3.89
N GLY A 51 1.44 -0.01 -5.22
CA GLY A 51 1.13 1.16 -6.04
C GLY A 51 2.01 2.35 -5.65
N THR A 52 1.38 3.47 -5.28
CA THR A 52 2.07 4.68 -4.79
C THR A 52 2.54 4.57 -3.33
N GLY A 53 2.30 3.44 -2.67
CA GLY A 53 2.79 3.14 -1.32
C GLY A 53 1.94 3.72 -0.19
N ARG A 54 0.64 4.01 -0.43
CA ARG A 54 -0.27 4.61 0.57
C ARG A 54 -0.36 3.82 1.88
N ALA A 55 -0.24 2.49 1.82
CA ALA A 55 -0.26 1.64 3.00
C ALA A 55 1.10 1.59 3.74
N LEU A 56 2.21 1.97 3.10
CA LEU A 56 3.54 1.83 3.68
C LEU A 56 3.74 2.69 4.95
N PRO A 57 3.29 3.95 5.04
CA PRO A 57 3.41 4.72 6.29
C PRO A 57 2.68 4.09 7.48
N PRO A 58 1.38 3.71 7.42
CA PRO A 58 0.73 3.06 8.55
C PRO A 58 1.31 1.67 8.84
N LEU A 59 1.68 0.88 7.82
CA LEU A 59 2.37 -0.41 8.02
C LEU A 59 3.69 -0.23 8.76
N ARG A 60 4.50 0.75 8.34
CA ARG A 60 5.78 1.09 8.97
C ARG A 60 5.56 1.47 10.43
N ALA A 61 4.56 2.30 10.72
CA ALA A 61 4.24 2.69 12.09
C ALA A 61 3.85 1.47 12.96
N ALA A 62 3.04 0.55 12.42
CA ALA A 62 2.54 -0.61 13.15
C ALA A 62 3.64 -1.62 13.52
N VAL A 63 4.58 -1.92 12.61
CA VAL A 63 5.66 -2.88 12.87
C VAL A 63 6.83 -2.30 13.68
N GLY A 64 6.90 -0.99 13.86
CA GLY A 64 7.87 -0.32 14.74
C GLY A 64 9.35 -0.47 14.32
N ALA A 65 10.28 0.11 15.07
CA ALA A 65 11.70 0.22 14.69
C ALA A 65 12.38 -1.13 14.38
N SER A 66 11.97 -2.20 15.05
CA SER A 66 12.50 -3.56 14.87
C SER A 66 11.83 -4.36 13.75
N GLY A 67 10.71 -3.88 13.21
CA GLY A 67 9.98 -4.56 12.14
C GLY A 67 10.40 -4.11 10.74
N THR A 68 9.87 -4.80 9.73
CA THR A 68 10.15 -4.52 8.31
C THR A 68 8.85 -4.56 7.51
N VAL A 69 8.72 -3.66 6.55
CA VAL A 69 7.67 -3.64 5.52
C VAL A 69 8.36 -3.69 4.17
#